data_AF-A0A535V466-F1
#
_entry.id   AF-A0A535V466-F1
#
_cell.length_a   1.000
_cell.length_b   1.000
_cell.length_c   1.000
_cell.angle_alpha   90.00
_cell.angle_beta   90.00
_cell.angle_gamma   90.00
#
_symmetry.space_group_name_H-M   'P 1'
#
loop_
_entity.id
_entity.type
_entity.pdbx_description
1 polymer ?
#
loop_
_entity_poly.entity_id
_entity_poly.type
_entity_poly.pdbx_seq_one_letter_code
_entity_poly.pdbx_strand_id
1 'polypeptide(L)'
;MRQRCASKSNHAFRREPHTMARAKPITGLDSQAATGVNARIIARIRLEELYSWSQYVDNPYNVRELHNMRIAAKRLRYTFEVFEEVLPEASRAIVKELTHIQDELGALHDSDVMIALLRLCLGSQDSGAAYEEALLDTKKYESKKGFALPADLVTDLLEPGVAPTAEERYGLERMLLKQQQQREEQYSAFRQHWYELQARDFRREILSILDAY
;
A
#
# COMPACT_ATOMS: atom_id res chain seq x y z
N MET A 1 -47.31 -32.24 -21.71
CA MET A 1 -45.93 -32.06 -22.22
C MET A 1 -45.58 -30.57 -22.14
N ARG A 2 -44.30 -30.24 -21.88
CA ARG A 2 -43.70 -28.91 -21.54
C ARG A 2 -43.56 -28.69 -20.02
N GLN A 3 -42.60 -29.36 -19.39
CA GLN A 3 -41.20 -28.94 -19.13
C GLN A 3 -41.06 -27.83 -18.07
N ARG A 4 -40.53 -28.25 -16.92
CA ARG A 4 -39.96 -27.44 -15.85
C ARG A 4 -38.69 -26.75 -16.38
N CYS A 5 -38.55 -25.45 -16.15
CA CYS A 5 -37.24 -24.80 -16.15
C CYS A 5 -36.97 -24.28 -14.74
N ALA A 6 -36.16 -25.04 -14.01
CA ALA A 6 -35.42 -24.54 -12.87
C ALA A 6 -34.08 -24.05 -13.39
N SER A 7 -33.71 -22.80 -13.11
CA SER A 7 -32.33 -22.34 -13.21
C SER A 7 -31.98 -21.54 -11.97
N LYS A 8 -31.43 -22.27 -10.99
CA LYS A 8 -30.60 -21.73 -9.93
C LYS A 8 -29.33 -21.18 -10.57
N SER A 9 -28.93 -19.97 -10.18
CA SER A 9 -27.52 -19.58 -10.21
C SER A 9 -27.26 -18.57 -9.10
N ASN A 10 -27.27 -19.08 -7.86
CA ASN A 10 -26.54 -18.47 -6.75
C ASN A 10 -25.04 -18.52 -7.11
N HIS A 11 -24.51 -17.46 -7.68
CA HIS A 11 -23.07 -17.21 -7.60
C HIS A 11 -22.79 -16.61 -6.22
N ALA A 12 -22.63 -17.50 -5.25
CA ALA A 12 -21.98 -17.18 -3.99
C ALA A 12 -20.50 -16.91 -4.32
N PHE A 13 -20.18 -15.67 -4.64
CA PHE A 13 -18.81 -15.18 -4.67
C PHE A 13 -18.28 -15.32 -3.23
N ARG A 14 -17.46 -16.36 -2.99
CA ARG A 14 -16.78 -16.54 -1.69
C ARG A 14 -15.89 -15.32 -1.50
N ARG A 15 -16.33 -14.38 -0.66
CA ARG A 15 -15.52 -13.27 -0.17
C ARG A 15 -14.50 -13.87 0.80
N GLU A 16 -13.25 -13.99 0.36
CA GLU A 16 -12.14 -14.24 1.28
C GLU A 16 -11.93 -12.98 2.14
N PRO A 17 -11.73 -13.12 3.47
CA PRO A 17 -11.71 -11.97 4.37
C PRO A 17 -10.52 -11.04 4.09
N HIS A 18 -10.85 -9.79 3.80
CA HIS A 18 -9.98 -8.62 3.66
C HIS A 18 -9.07 -8.48 4.88
N THR A 19 -7.84 -8.96 4.79
CA THR A 19 -6.90 -8.89 5.91
C THR A 19 -5.60 -8.26 5.42
N MET A 20 -5.30 -7.06 5.92
CA MET A 20 -3.97 -6.44 5.78
C MET A 20 -2.88 -7.46 6.12
N ALA A 21 -1.72 -7.38 5.46
CA ALA A 21 -0.61 -8.27 5.77
C ALA A 21 -0.26 -8.22 7.26
N ARG A 22 -0.54 -9.33 7.95
CA ARG A 22 -0.13 -9.51 9.34
C ARG A 22 1.39 -9.47 9.40
N ALA A 23 1.90 -8.72 10.36
CA ALA A 23 3.31 -8.71 10.67
C ALA A 23 3.77 -10.16 10.87
N LYS A 24 4.88 -10.56 10.22
CA LYS A 24 5.52 -11.84 10.54
C LYS A 24 5.75 -11.92 12.05
N PRO A 25 5.60 -13.08 12.71
CA PRO A 25 5.91 -13.17 14.13
C PRO A 25 7.40 -12.90 14.35
N ILE A 26 7.72 -12.14 15.39
CA ILE A 26 9.11 -11.99 15.85
C ILE A 26 9.45 -13.23 16.67
N THR A 27 10.53 -13.91 16.32
CA THR A 27 11.01 -15.12 17.01
C THR A 27 12.50 -14.99 17.31
N GLY A 28 12.99 -15.77 18.28
CA GLY A 28 14.40 -15.77 18.66
C GLY A 28 14.86 -14.61 19.56
N LEU A 29 13.92 -13.86 20.16
CA LEU A 29 14.27 -12.85 21.16
C LEU A 29 14.72 -13.50 22.47
N ASP A 30 15.72 -12.90 23.09
CA ASP A 30 16.18 -13.26 24.44
C ASP A 30 16.07 -12.05 25.35
N SER A 31 15.25 -12.14 26.40
CA SER A 31 15.07 -11.06 27.38
C SER A 31 16.32 -10.73 28.19
N GLN A 32 17.29 -11.65 28.25
CA GLN A 32 18.55 -11.48 28.95
C GLN A 32 19.68 -10.98 28.04
N ALA A 33 19.47 -10.97 26.73
CA ALA A 33 20.45 -10.46 25.77
C ALA A 33 20.47 -8.93 25.73
N ALA A 34 21.60 -8.37 25.30
CA ALA A 34 21.72 -6.92 25.06
C ALA A 34 20.68 -6.46 24.02
N THR A 35 20.11 -5.26 24.22
CA THR A 35 19.08 -4.68 23.33
C THR A 35 19.49 -4.69 21.86
N GLY A 36 20.76 -4.39 21.56
CA GLY A 36 21.28 -4.39 20.19
C GLY A 36 21.26 -5.77 19.51
N VAL A 37 21.31 -6.87 20.26
CA VAL A 37 21.16 -8.23 19.72
C VAL A 37 19.73 -8.45 19.24
N ASN A 38 18.75 -8.17 20.12
CA ASN A 38 17.32 -8.30 19.80
C ASN A 38 16.91 -7.34 18.66
N ALA A 39 17.44 -6.11 18.64
CA ALA A 39 17.18 -5.14 17.58
C ALA A 39 17.54 -5.68 16.18
N ARG A 40 18.70 -6.35 16.05
CA ARG A 40 19.13 -6.96 14.78
C ARG A 40 18.23 -8.10 14.35
N ILE A 41 17.79 -8.93 15.30
CA ILE A 41 16.85 -10.04 15.02
C ILE A 41 15.54 -9.48 14.46
N ILE A 42 14.99 -8.45 15.12
CA ILE A 42 13.76 -7.78 14.67
C ILE A 42 13.96 -7.18 13.27
N ALA A 43 15.06 -6.46 13.06
CA ALA A 43 15.38 -5.81 11.78
C ALA A 43 15.51 -6.82 10.63
N ARG A 44 16.16 -7.97 10.84
CA ARG A 44 16.24 -9.03 9.82
C ARG A 44 14.88 -9.58 9.45
N ILE A 45 14.03 -9.88 10.44
CA ILE A 45 12.68 -10.40 10.18
C ILE A 45 11.85 -9.35 9.41
N ARG A 46 11.97 -8.07 9.76
CA ARG A 46 11.29 -6.98 9.02
C ARG A 46 11.84 -6.81 7.61
N LEU A 47 13.15 -6.97 7.41
CA LEU A 47 13.79 -6.93 6.09
C LEU A 47 13.27 -8.08 5.21
N GLU A 48 13.21 -9.29 5.75
CA GLU A 48 12.63 -10.44 5.05
C GLU A 48 11.14 -10.28 4.74
N GLU A 49 10.40 -9.57 5.60
CA GLU A 49 9.02 -9.19 5.33
C GLU A 49 8.94 -8.25 4.12
N LEU A 50 9.74 -7.17 4.09
CA LEU A 50 9.81 -6.24 2.96
C LEU A 50 10.13 -6.97 1.65
N TYR A 51 11.20 -7.77 1.64
CA TYR A 51 11.64 -8.47 0.43
C TYR A 51 10.71 -9.60 -0.01
N SER A 52 9.85 -10.13 0.87
CA SER A 52 8.83 -11.11 0.46
C SER A 52 7.78 -10.53 -0.51
N TRP A 53 7.63 -9.21 -0.53
CA TRP A 53 6.74 -8.51 -1.46
C TRP A 53 7.41 -8.11 -2.78
N SER A 54 8.74 -8.22 -2.89
CA SER A 54 9.49 -7.81 -4.10
C SER A 54 9.03 -8.50 -5.38
N GLN A 55 8.54 -9.75 -5.28
CA GLN A 55 8.01 -10.53 -6.40
C GLN A 55 6.77 -9.90 -7.08
N TYR A 56 6.10 -8.96 -6.41
CA TYR A 56 4.89 -8.31 -6.92
C TYR A 56 5.16 -6.97 -7.59
N VAL A 57 6.39 -6.45 -7.53
CA VAL A 57 6.75 -5.10 -7.99
C VAL A 57 6.54 -4.92 -9.50
N ASP A 58 6.73 -5.96 -10.30
CA ASP A 58 6.69 -5.86 -11.77
C ASP A 58 5.29 -5.78 -12.38
N ASN A 59 4.23 -5.95 -11.58
CA ASN A 59 2.87 -5.80 -12.06
C ASN A 59 2.19 -4.61 -11.38
N PRO A 60 1.87 -3.53 -12.12
CA PRO A 60 1.21 -2.35 -11.57
C PRO A 60 -0.16 -2.65 -10.97
N TYR A 61 -0.82 -3.75 -11.37
CA TYR A 61 -2.15 -4.13 -10.89
C TYR A 61 -2.13 -4.86 -9.55
N ASN A 62 -0.95 -5.16 -8.99
CA ASN A 62 -0.80 -5.75 -7.65
C ASN A 62 -0.97 -4.69 -6.54
N VAL A 63 -2.07 -3.92 -6.60
CA VAL A 63 -2.34 -2.76 -5.72
C VAL A 63 -2.20 -3.14 -4.24
N ARG A 64 -2.83 -4.24 -3.83
CA ARG A 64 -2.83 -4.71 -2.44
C ARG A 64 -1.44 -5.14 -1.99
N GLU A 65 -0.69 -5.84 -2.84
CA GLU A 65 0.64 -6.33 -2.53
C GLU A 65 1.65 -5.17 -2.45
N LEU A 66 1.52 -4.15 -3.29
CA LEU A 66 2.29 -2.90 -3.21
C LEU A 66 1.96 -2.11 -1.95
N HIS A 67 0.68 -2.06 -1.53
CA HIS A 67 0.29 -1.50 -0.24
C HIS A 67 0.89 -2.30 0.94
N ASN A 68 0.87 -3.63 0.89
CA ASN A 68 1.50 -4.47 1.90
C ASN A 68 3.03 -4.29 1.95
N MET A 69 3.67 -4.08 0.81
CA MET A 69 5.09 -3.72 0.72
C MET A 69 5.38 -2.40 1.43
N ARG A 70 4.51 -1.39 1.25
CA ARG A 70 4.59 -0.11 1.97
C ARG A 70 4.53 -0.29 3.49
N ILE A 71 3.58 -1.11 3.96
CA ILE A 71 3.45 -1.42 5.38
C ILE A 71 4.73 -2.10 5.90
N ALA A 72 5.30 -3.05 5.15
CA ALA A 72 6.54 -3.72 5.51
C ALA A 72 7.74 -2.76 5.56
N ALA A 73 7.88 -1.87 4.57
CA ALA A 73 8.91 -0.82 4.56
C ALA A 73 8.81 0.09 5.78
N LYS A 74 7.59 0.53 6.11
CA LYS A 74 7.30 1.34 7.30
C LYS A 74 7.68 0.61 8.60
N ARG A 75 7.33 -0.66 8.74
CA ARG A 75 7.70 -1.49 9.91
C ARG A 75 9.22 -1.61 10.06
N LEU A 76 9.93 -1.82 8.95
CA LEU A 76 11.39 -1.86 8.95
C LEU A 76 11.98 -0.52 9.35
N ARG A 77 11.50 0.59 8.77
CA ARG A 77 11.96 1.94 9.12
C ARG A 77 11.77 2.24 10.60
N TYR A 78 10.58 1.98 11.14
CA TYR A 78 10.29 2.17 12.56
C TYR A 78 11.18 1.32 13.46
N THR A 79 11.55 0.12 13.02
CA THR A 79 12.52 -0.70 13.76
C THR A 79 13.88 0.00 13.84
N PHE A 80 14.38 0.53 12.72
CA PHE A 80 15.63 1.27 12.71
C PHE A 80 15.58 2.57 13.51
N GLU A 81 14.48 3.32 13.45
CA GLU A 81 14.29 4.55 14.22
C GLU A 81 14.22 4.27 15.74
N VAL A 82 13.47 3.25 16.16
CA VAL A 82 13.33 2.89 17.58
C VAL A 82 14.66 2.42 18.19
N PHE A 83 15.50 1.75 17.40
CA PHE A 83 16.77 1.21 17.86
C PHE A 83 17.99 2.03 17.40
N GLU A 84 17.81 3.29 17.01
CA GLU A 84 18.90 4.14 16.49
C GLU A 84 20.10 4.20 17.46
N GLU A 85 19.85 4.30 18.77
CA GLU A 85 20.92 4.41 19.78
C GLU A 85 21.80 3.16 19.92
N VAL A 86 21.31 1.99 19.50
CA VAL A 86 22.00 0.69 19.65
C VAL A 86 22.42 0.07 18.32
N LEU A 87 22.06 0.70 17.20
CA LEU A 87 22.44 0.30 15.85
C LEU A 87 23.57 1.21 15.32
N PRO A 88 24.38 0.74 14.36
CA PRO A 88 25.45 1.56 13.80
C PRO A 88 24.93 2.85 13.15
N GLU A 89 25.73 3.91 13.18
CA GLU A 89 25.40 5.21 12.59
C GLU A 89 24.99 5.13 11.11
N ALA A 90 25.58 4.18 10.37
CA ALA A 90 25.24 3.89 8.98
C ALA A 90 23.76 3.56 8.77
N SER A 91 23.03 3.14 9.81
CA SER A 91 21.59 2.90 9.79
C SER A 91 20.77 4.14 9.41
N ARG A 92 21.29 5.35 9.62
CA ARG A 92 20.62 6.59 9.20
C ARG A 92 20.44 6.68 7.69
N ALA A 93 21.41 6.21 6.91
CA ALA A 93 21.29 6.13 5.46
C ALA A 93 20.15 5.16 5.07
N ILE A 94 20.05 4.01 5.76
CA ILE A 94 18.97 3.04 5.55
C ILE A 94 17.60 3.65 5.84
N VAL A 95 17.44 4.39 6.94
CA VAL A 95 16.18 5.07 7.29
C VAL A 95 15.76 6.08 6.22
N LYS A 96 16.71 6.81 5.65
CA LYS A 96 16.45 7.77 4.55
C LYS A 96 15.91 7.05 3.32
N GLU A 97 16.53 5.96 2.91
CA GLU A 97 16.10 5.16 1.75
C GLU A 97 14.73 4.50 1.98
N LEU A 98 14.49 3.95 3.17
CA LEU A 98 13.19 3.39 3.54
C LEU A 98 12.09 4.45 3.59
N THR A 99 12.42 5.68 3.96
CA THR A 99 11.48 6.81 3.88
C THR A 99 11.10 7.10 2.43
N HIS A 100 12.08 7.12 1.53
CA HIS A 100 11.82 7.36 0.11
C HIS A 100 10.90 6.29 -0.48
N ILE A 101 11.19 5.00 -0.26
CA ILE A 101 10.33 3.88 -0.67
C ILE A 101 8.91 4.01 -0.11
N GLN A 102 8.79 4.38 1.18
CA GLN A 102 7.51 4.54 1.84
C GLN A 102 6.69 5.68 1.23
N ASP A 103 7.34 6.79 0.87
CA ASP A 103 6.69 7.97 0.29
C ASP A 103 6.22 7.69 -1.14
N GLU A 104 7.03 7.02 -1.96
CA GLU A 104 6.65 6.61 -3.32
C GLU A 104 5.45 5.65 -3.32
N LEU A 105 5.53 4.58 -2.51
CA LEU A 105 4.41 3.64 -2.37
C LEU A 105 3.19 4.28 -1.70
N GLY A 106 3.40 5.30 -0.87
CA GLY A 106 2.34 6.10 -0.28
C GLY A 106 1.57 6.88 -1.33
N ALA A 107 2.28 7.61 -2.18
CA ALA A 107 1.68 8.36 -3.28
C ALA A 107 0.93 7.44 -4.27
N LEU A 108 1.47 6.25 -4.54
CA LEU A 108 0.83 5.24 -5.37
C LEU A 108 -0.50 4.75 -4.76
N HIS A 109 -0.47 4.42 -3.46
CA HIS A 109 -1.68 3.99 -2.74
C HIS A 109 -2.74 5.09 -2.69
N ASP A 110 -2.33 6.33 -2.43
CA ASP A 110 -3.22 7.50 -2.42
C ASP A 110 -3.93 7.67 -3.78
N SER A 111 -3.22 7.44 -4.88
CA SER A 111 -3.80 7.41 -6.22
C SER A 111 -4.77 6.25 -6.42
N ASP A 112 -4.44 5.04 -5.96
CA ASP A 112 -5.31 3.88 -6.07
C ASP A 112 -6.63 4.08 -5.31
N VAL A 113 -6.57 4.68 -4.12
CA VAL A 113 -7.73 5.09 -3.31
C VAL A 113 -8.58 6.12 -4.06
N MET A 114 -7.97 7.19 -4.59
CA MET A 114 -8.68 8.23 -5.33
C MET A 114 -9.36 7.69 -6.60
N ILE A 115 -8.68 6.82 -7.35
CA ILE A 115 -9.24 6.17 -8.54
C ILE A 115 -10.48 5.33 -8.17
N ALA A 116 -10.41 4.58 -7.06
CA ALA A 116 -11.55 3.80 -6.57
C ALA A 116 -12.74 4.69 -6.20
N LEU A 117 -12.50 5.81 -5.51
CA LEU A 117 -13.53 6.79 -5.16
C LEU A 117 -14.18 7.41 -6.40
N LEU A 118 -13.40 7.86 -7.37
CA LEU A 118 -13.91 8.45 -8.62
C LEU A 118 -14.75 7.44 -9.43
N ARG A 119 -14.33 6.17 -9.46
CA ARG A 119 -15.08 5.08 -10.09
C ARG A 119 -16.45 4.87 -9.45
N LEU A 120 -16.55 4.96 -8.13
CA LEU A 120 -17.84 4.85 -7.43
C LEU A 120 -18.75 6.02 -7.73
N CYS A 121 -18.23 7.24 -7.73
CA CYS A 121 -18.99 8.45 -8.06
C CYS A 121 -19.57 8.39 -9.49
N LEU A 122 -18.89 7.69 -10.41
CA LEU A 122 -19.35 7.45 -11.78
C LEU A 122 -20.34 6.27 -11.90
N GLY A 123 -20.71 5.61 -10.79
CA GLY A 123 -21.64 4.47 -10.77
C GLY A 123 -21.05 3.18 -11.33
N SER A 124 -19.72 3.04 -11.39
CA SER A 124 -19.11 1.78 -11.82
C SER A 124 -19.14 0.74 -10.69
N GLN A 125 -19.62 -0.47 -10.99
CA GLN A 125 -19.69 -1.58 -10.02
C GLN A 125 -18.32 -2.23 -9.74
N ASP A 126 -17.28 -1.82 -10.48
CA ASP A 126 -15.93 -2.41 -10.44
C ASP A 126 -15.00 -1.52 -9.59
N SER A 127 -15.33 -1.39 -8.31
CA SER A 127 -14.55 -0.58 -7.36
C SER A 127 -13.26 -1.30 -6.88
N GLY A 128 -13.11 -2.59 -7.20
CA GLY A 128 -11.88 -3.38 -6.98
C GLY A 128 -11.50 -3.56 -5.50
N ALA A 129 -10.42 -4.32 -5.23
CA ALA A 129 -9.93 -4.57 -3.88
C ALA A 129 -9.44 -3.29 -3.14
N ALA A 130 -9.16 -2.21 -3.88
CA ALA A 130 -8.75 -0.92 -3.35
C ALA A 130 -9.89 -0.19 -2.59
N TYR A 131 -11.15 -0.52 -2.89
CA TYR A 131 -12.33 0.10 -2.28
C TYR A 131 -12.46 -0.12 -0.77
N GLU A 132 -12.30 -1.37 -0.32
CA GLU A 132 -12.48 -1.72 1.10
C GLU A 132 -11.31 -1.23 1.96
N GLU A 133 -10.12 -1.11 1.37
CA GLU A 133 -8.93 -0.57 2.05
C GLU A 133 -9.00 0.96 2.16
N ALA A 134 -9.47 1.65 1.10
CA ALA A 134 -9.78 3.09 1.12
C ALA A 134 -10.75 3.48 2.25
N LEU A 135 -11.83 2.71 2.43
CA LEU A 135 -12.86 2.92 3.47
C LEU A 135 -12.34 2.69 4.90
N LEU A 136 -11.30 1.87 5.08
CA LEU A 136 -10.70 1.60 6.40
C LEU A 136 -9.67 2.67 6.80
N ASP A 137 -8.95 3.26 5.84
CA ASP A 137 -7.93 4.30 6.11
C ASP A 137 -8.48 5.75 5.92
N THR A 138 -9.75 5.93 5.50
CA THR A 138 -10.41 7.25 5.33
C THR A 138 -10.40 8.16 6.56
N LYS A 139 -10.19 7.63 7.78
CA LYS A 139 -9.99 8.46 8.99
C LYS A 139 -8.70 9.30 8.97
N LYS A 140 -7.79 9.08 8.00
CA LYS A 140 -6.53 9.86 7.87
C LYS A 140 -6.49 10.83 6.70
N TYR A 141 -7.48 10.82 5.80
CA TYR A 141 -7.45 11.61 4.56
C TYR A 141 -7.84 13.10 4.76
N GLU A 142 -7.99 13.55 6.00
CA GLU A 142 -8.26 14.96 6.35
C GLU A 142 -7.02 15.87 6.23
N SER A 143 -5.84 15.37 5.88
CA SER A 143 -4.63 16.21 5.88
C SER A 143 -3.51 15.72 4.96
N LYS A 144 -3.55 16.15 3.69
CA LYS A 144 -2.34 16.63 2.98
C LYS A 144 -2.70 17.33 1.67
N LYS A 145 -1.97 18.42 1.39
CA LYS A 145 -2.16 19.36 0.28
C LYS A 145 -2.30 18.66 -1.08
N GLY A 146 -3.42 18.92 -1.76
CA GLY A 146 -3.59 18.64 -3.19
C GLY A 146 -4.87 17.87 -3.48
N PHE A 147 -6.00 18.57 -3.52
CA PHE A 147 -7.29 18.04 -3.98
C PHE A 147 -7.90 16.94 -3.10
N ALA A 148 -8.26 17.29 -1.86
CA ALA A 148 -9.22 16.51 -1.10
C ALA A 148 -10.60 16.70 -1.75
N LEU A 149 -11.23 15.61 -2.21
CA LEU A 149 -12.67 15.65 -2.45
C LEU A 149 -13.30 16.02 -1.09
N PRO A 150 -14.12 17.09 -1.03
CA PRO A 150 -14.79 17.47 0.20
C PRO A 150 -15.52 16.25 0.79
N ALA A 151 -15.36 15.99 2.09
CA ALA A 151 -15.91 14.78 2.73
C ALA A 151 -17.44 14.72 2.62
N ASP A 152 -18.10 15.88 2.61
CA ASP A 152 -19.49 16.12 2.25
C ASP A 152 -19.77 15.68 0.80
N LEU A 153 -18.98 16.11 -0.18
CA LEU A 153 -19.13 15.69 -1.58
C LEU A 153 -18.99 14.16 -1.76
N VAL A 154 -18.05 13.53 -1.05
CA VAL A 154 -17.90 12.07 -1.05
C VAL A 154 -19.11 11.39 -0.41
N THR A 155 -19.64 11.96 0.67
CA THR A 155 -20.84 11.41 1.34
C THR A 155 -22.05 11.53 0.43
N ASP A 156 -22.27 12.70 -0.18
CA ASP A 156 -23.38 12.99 -1.09
C ASP A 156 -23.30 12.15 -2.38
N LEU A 157 -22.10 11.94 -2.94
CA LEU A 157 -21.88 11.09 -4.13
C LEU A 157 -22.00 9.59 -3.81
N LEU A 158 -21.82 9.20 -2.56
CA LEU A 158 -22.04 7.83 -2.09
C LEU A 158 -23.47 7.59 -1.61
N GLU A 159 -24.33 8.61 -1.54
CA GLU A 159 -25.75 8.42 -1.28
C GLU A 159 -26.39 7.68 -2.47
N PRO A 160 -26.95 6.48 -2.24
CA PRO A 160 -27.54 5.68 -3.32
C PRO A 160 -28.81 6.35 -3.83
N GLY A 161 -28.73 7.13 -4.92
CA GLY A 161 -29.92 7.64 -5.59
C GLY A 161 -29.75 8.77 -6.59
N VAL A 162 -28.68 9.58 -6.52
CA VAL A 162 -28.50 10.73 -7.42
C VAL A 162 -27.36 10.45 -8.39
N ALA A 163 -27.70 10.13 -9.64
CA ALA A 163 -26.70 10.04 -10.70
C ALA A 163 -26.12 11.45 -10.98
N PRO A 164 -24.79 11.58 -11.21
CA PRO A 164 -24.20 12.87 -11.54
C PRO A 164 -24.80 13.43 -12.83
N THR A 165 -24.92 14.76 -12.89
CA THR A 165 -25.29 15.48 -14.13
C THR A 165 -24.26 15.23 -15.23
N ALA A 166 -24.60 15.55 -16.49
CA ALA A 166 -23.68 15.37 -17.60
C ALA A 166 -22.38 16.18 -17.44
N GLU A 167 -22.46 17.39 -16.88
CA GLU A 167 -21.31 18.25 -16.61
C GLU A 167 -20.43 17.68 -15.48
N GLU A 168 -21.04 17.28 -14.36
CA GLU A 168 -20.33 16.64 -13.24
C GLU A 168 -19.66 15.34 -13.67
N ARG A 169 -20.38 14.50 -14.43
CA ARG A 169 -19.86 13.26 -14.99
C ARG A 169 -18.64 13.51 -15.87
N TYR A 170 -18.71 14.49 -16.76
CA TYR A 170 -17.57 14.87 -17.60
C TYR A 170 -16.37 15.32 -16.74
N GLY A 171 -16.61 16.14 -15.72
CA GLY A 171 -15.57 16.56 -14.77
C GLY A 171 -14.91 15.38 -14.06
N LEU A 172 -15.71 14.46 -13.52
CA LEU A 172 -15.24 13.24 -12.84
C LEU A 172 -14.47 12.31 -13.78
N GLU A 173 -14.91 12.14 -15.03
CA GLU A 173 -14.20 11.34 -16.04
C GLU A 173 -12.83 11.94 -16.38
N ARG A 174 -12.74 13.28 -16.52
CA ARG A 174 -11.46 13.97 -16.75
C ARG A 174 -10.52 13.85 -15.55
N MET A 175 -11.05 13.94 -14.33
CA MET A 175 -10.27 13.71 -13.11
C MET A 175 -9.76 12.27 -13.01
N LEU A 176 -10.60 11.29 -13.33
CA LEU A 176 -10.22 9.88 -13.33
C LEU A 176 -9.06 9.61 -14.29
N LEU A 177 -9.14 10.13 -15.51
CA LEU A 177 -8.04 10.01 -16.50
C LEU A 177 -6.75 10.63 -16.00
N LYS A 178 -6.83 11.84 -15.42
CA LYS A 178 -5.66 12.52 -14.85
C LYS A 178 -5.05 11.72 -13.70
N GLN A 179 -5.88 11.17 -12.82
CA GLN A 179 -5.40 10.38 -11.69
C GLN A 179 -4.75 9.07 -12.14
N GLN A 180 -5.31 8.41 -13.16
CA GLN A 180 -4.72 7.21 -13.76
C GLN A 180 -3.34 7.48 -14.36
N GLN A 181 -3.18 8.58 -15.08
CA GLN A 181 -1.87 8.99 -15.61
C GLN A 181 -0.88 9.27 -14.47
N GLN A 182 -1.29 10.04 -13.45
CA GLN A 182 -0.44 10.33 -12.30
C GLN A 182 0.02 9.06 -11.58
N ARG A 183 -0.88 8.09 -11.46
CA ARG A 183 -0.62 6.78 -10.84
C ARG A 183 0.38 5.95 -11.63
N GLU A 184 0.34 6.03 -12.96
CA GLU A 184 1.30 5.35 -13.85
C GLU A 184 2.71 5.96 -13.75
N GLU A 185 2.80 7.28 -13.68
CA GLU A 185 4.07 8.01 -13.45
C GLU A 185 4.68 7.64 -12.09
N GLN A 186 3.86 7.64 -11.02
CA GLN A 186 4.29 7.25 -9.68
C GLN A 186 4.79 5.80 -9.64
N TYR A 187 4.07 4.87 -10.28
CA TYR A 187 4.49 3.48 -10.38
C TYR A 187 5.82 3.34 -11.11
N SER A 188 5.99 4.06 -12.22
CA SER A 188 7.22 4.03 -13.02
C SER A 188 8.41 4.57 -12.23
N ALA A 189 8.25 5.67 -11.50
CA ALA A 189 9.27 6.25 -10.63
C ALA A 189 9.67 5.27 -9.50
N PHE A 190 8.69 4.75 -8.75
CA PHE A 190 8.92 3.75 -7.71
C PHE A 190 9.67 2.53 -8.28
N ARG A 191 9.22 2.00 -9.42
CA ARG A 191 9.83 0.83 -10.03
C ARG A 191 11.28 1.10 -10.41
N GLN A 192 11.56 2.24 -11.05
CA GLN A 192 12.92 2.63 -11.40
C GLN A 192 13.81 2.69 -10.16
N HIS A 193 13.38 3.42 -9.12
CA HIS A 193 14.13 3.54 -7.88
C HIS A 193 14.36 2.18 -7.22
N TRP A 194 13.34 1.31 -7.16
CA TRP A 194 13.47 -0.05 -6.63
C TRP A 194 14.53 -0.87 -7.37
N TYR A 195 14.61 -0.77 -8.69
CA TYR A 195 15.64 -1.45 -9.48
C TYR A 195 17.04 -0.86 -9.26
N GLU A 196 17.17 0.45 -9.06
CA GLU A 196 18.43 1.07 -8.66
C GLU A 196 18.91 0.55 -7.30
N LEU A 197 18.00 0.38 -6.33
CA LEU A 197 18.30 -0.25 -5.04
C LEU A 197 18.75 -1.71 -5.19
N GLN A 198 18.12 -2.47 -6.08
CA GLN A 198 18.53 -3.86 -6.35
C GLN A 198 19.91 -3.92 -7.02
N ALA A 199 20.20 -3.02 -7.97
CA ALA A 199 21.47 -2.97 -8.67
C ALA A 199 22.65 -2.69 -7.73
N ARG A 200 22.44 -1.89 -6.67
CA ARG A 200 23.44 -1.62 -5.62
C ARG A 200 23.44 -2.65 -4.47
N ASP A 201 22.64 -3.71 -4.57
CA ASP A 201 22.46 -4.75 -3.55
C ASP A 201 22.10 -4.17 -2.17
N PHE A 202 21.11 -3.27 -2.15
CA PHE A 202 20.64 -2.60 -0.92
C PHE A 202 20.26 -3.59 0.19
N ARG A 203 19.78 -4.80 -0.17
CA ARG A 203 19.49 -5.86 0.80
C ARG A 203 20.75 -6.25 1.57
N ARG A 204 21.84 -6.49 0.84
CA ARG A 204 23.11 -6.87 1.42
C ARG A 204 23.76 -5.74 2.20
N GLU A 205 23.59 -4.49 1.76
CA GLU A 205 24.00 -3.31 2.52
C GLU A 205 23.37 -3.30 3.92
N ILE A 206 22.05 -3.48 3.99
CA ILE A 206 21.33 -3.57 5.28
C ILE A 206 21.85 -4.75 6.11
N LEU A 207 21.97 -5.94 5.51
CA LEU A 207 22.46 -7.12 6.23
C LEU A 207 23.88 -6.91 6.77
N SER A 208 24.77 -6.28 5.99
CA SER A 208 26.13 -5.96 6.41
C SER A 208 26.16 -4.99 7.61
N ILE A 209 25.24 -4.03 7.68
CA ILE A 209 25.12 -3.12 8.84
C ILE A 209 24.65 -3.91 10.07
N LEU A 210 23.73 -4.86 9.89
CA LEU A 210 23.22 -5.68 10.98
C LEU A 210 24.26 -6.72 11.46
N ASP A 211 25.13 -7.20 10.55
CA ASP A 211 26.21 -8.16 10.80
C ASP A 211 27.49 -7.51 11.31
N ALA A 212 27.69 -6.20 11.10
CA ALA A 212 28.83 -5.48 11.65
C ALA A 212 28.72 -5.49 13.18
N TYR A 213 29.38 -6.44 13.84
CA TYR A 213 29.85 -6.46 15.22
C TYR A 213 30.51 -7.82 15.51
#